data_AF-A0A1S6U5P1-F1
#
_entry.id   AF-A0A1S6U5P1-F1
#
_cell.length_a   1.000
_cell.length_b   1.000
_cell.length_c   1.000
_cell.angle_alpha   90.00
_cell.angle_beta   90.00
_cell.angle_gamma   90.00
#
_symmetry.space_group_name_H-M   'P 1'
#
loop_
_entity.id
_entity.type
_entity.pdbx_description
1 polymer ?
#
loop_
_entity_poly.entity_id
_entity_poly.type
_entity_poly.pdbx_seq_one_letter_code
_entity_poly.pdbx_strand_id
1 'polypeptide(L)'
;MTVTNFRKKYGFSREELSSVIGLSDSFLEKIGSQDISKLSTKTTVLFNLLEENIKLKNKIKELEAKEKDINDSFDSWNEVKKEVNKREGGYTVKPKNIYWVNLGLNVGDEEFGKGKKFLRPVLAIKQVTKNLFIGMPLTTTIREDNELFHTITYTNNKQEKSSSVIIFQIKAFSIKRIVNRAGKIDNESFKIITDKLIKIVTPR
;
A
#
# COMPACT_ATOMS: atom_id res chain seq x y z
N MET A 1 -36.37 -10.97 -4.96
CA MET A 1 -36.24 -9.57 -5.44
C MET A 1 -37.21 -9.37 -6.58
N THR A 2 -38.07 -8.34 -6.57
CA THR A 2 -39.01 -8.13 -7.70
C THR A 2 -38.31 -7.52 -8.92
N VAL A 3 -38.86 -7.73 -10.11
CA VAL A 3 -38.32 -7.15 -11.36
C VAL A 3 -38.23 -5.63 -11.31
N THR A 4 -39.24 -4.96 -10.73
CA THR A 4 -39.21 -3.50 -10.53
C THR A 4 -38.12 -3.07 -9.57
N ASN A 5 -37.92 -3.81 -8.47
CA ASN A 5 -36.88 -3.49 -7.49
C ASN A 5 -35.49 -3.74 -8.06
N PHE A 6 -35.30 -4.79 -8.87
CA PHE A 6 -34.06 -5.05 -9.60
C PHE A 6 -33.72 -3.87 -10.51
N ARG A 7 -34.68 -3.46 -11.35
CA ARG A 7 -34.52 -2.32 -12.26
C ARG A 7 -34.07 -1.06 -11.52
N LYS A 8 -34.76 -0.71 -10.43
CA LYS A 8 -34.43 0.46 -9.61
C LYS A 8 -33.07 0.34 -8.92
N LYS A 9 -32.76 -0.84 -8.35
CA LYS A 9 -31.48 -1.10 -7.65
C LYS A 9 -30.27 -0.89 -8.55
N TYR A 10 -30.37 -1.30 -9.81
CA TYR A 10 -29.29 -1.18 -10.79
C TYR A 10 -29.44 0.03 -11.72
N GLY A 11 -30.41 0.92 -11.46
CA GLY A 11 -30.54 2.20 -12.14
C GLY A 11 -31.06 2.14 -13.57
N PHE A 12 -31.68 1.05 -14.01
CA PHE A 12 -32.20 0.92 -15.37
C PHE A 12 -33.53 1.66 -15.57
N SER A 13 -33.70 2.32 -16.71
CA SER A 13 -35.01 2.58 -17.29
C SER A 13 -35.66 1.25 -17.69
N ARG A 14 -36.98 1.25 -17.93
CA ARG A 14 -37.65 0.01 -18.38
C ARG A 14 -37.17 -0.38 -19.77
N GLU A 15 -37.05 0.60 -20.66
CA GLU A 15 -36.56 0.46 -22.03
C GLU A 15 -35.11 -0.07 -22.07
N GLU A 16 -34.25 0.44 -21.18
CA GLU A 16 -32.87 -0.04 -21.05
C GLU A 16 -32.83 -1.50 -20.60
N LEU A 17 -33.63 -1.86 -19.59
CA LEU A 17 -33.70 -3.24 -19.13
C LEU A 17 -34.23 -4.15 -20.24
N SER A 18 -35.29 -3.73 -20.94
CA SER A 18 -35.91 -4.42 -22.09
C SER A 18 -34.89 -4.74 -23.18
N SER A 19 -34.12 -3.73 -23.58
CA SER A 19 -33.03 -3.88 -24.54
C SER A 19 -31.95 -4.85 -24.07
N VAL A 20 -31.52 -4.75 -22.79
CA VAL A 20 -30.41 -5.55 -22.24
C VAL A 20 -30.76 -7.03 -22.10
N ILE A 21 -31.97 -7.37 -21.64
CA ILE A 21 -32.37 -8.78 -21.43
C ILE A 21 -33.15 -9.36 -22.61
N GLY A 22 -33.45 -8.55 -23.63
CA GLY A 22 -34.19 -8.97 -24.82
C GLY A 22 -35.66 -9.32 -24.56
N LEU A 23 -36.30 -8.64 -23.61
CA LEU A 23 -37.72 -8.83 -23.28
C LEU A 23 -38.48 -7.54 -23.51
N SER A 24 -39.64 -7.59 -24.19
CA SER A 24 -40.43 -6.38 -24.48
C SER A 24 -40.81 -5.60 -23.21
N ASP A 25 -40.89 -4.28 -23.32
CA ASP A 25 -41.33 -3.41 -22.21
C ASP A 25 -42.70 -3.79 -21.65
N SER A 26 -43.63 -4.18 -22.54
CA SER A 26 -44.97 -4.65 -22.16
C SER A 26 -44.93 -5.92 -21.31
N PHE A 27 -43.95 -6.80 -21.55
CA PHE A 27 -43.75 -8.00 -20.76
C PHE A 27 -43.12 -7.68 -19.41
N LEU A 28 -42.11 -6.80 -19.39
CA LEU A 28 -41.47 -6.32 -18.16
C LEU A 28 -42.46 -5.62 -17.23
N GLU A 29 -43.42 -4.87 -17.77
CA GLU A 29 -44.49 -4.24 -17.00
C GLU A 29 -45.39 -5.27 -16.31
N LYS A 30 -45.81 -6.32 -17.03
CA LYS A 30 -46.66 -7.40 -16.49
C LYS A 30 -45.99 -8.17 -15.36
N ILE A 31 -44.68 -8.39 -15.44
CA ILE A 31 -43.93 -9.14 -14.42
C ILE A 31 -43.33 -8.24 -13.33
N GLY A 32 -43.57 -6.92 -13.37
CA GLY A 32 -42.89 -5.94 -12.52
C GLY A 32 -42.97 -6.22 -11.01
N SER A 33 -44.10 -6.73 -10.53
CA SER A 33 -44.34 -7.08 -9.12
C SER A 33 -43.95 -8.51 -8.76
N GLN A 34 -43.63 -9.36 -9.74
CA GLN A 34 -43.26 -10.74 -9.51
C GLN A 34 -41.83 -10.85 -8.99
N ASP A 35 -41.59 -11.81 -8.10
CA ASP A 35 -40.24 -12.14 -7.67
C ASP A 35 -39.48 -12.85 -8.80
N ILE A 36 -38.24 -12.43 -9.07
CA ILE A 36 -37.37 -13.02 -10.10
C ILE A 36 -37.23 -14.54 -9.91
N SER A 37 -37.18 -15.03 -8.67
CA SER A 37 -37.09 -16.46 -8.36
C SER A 37 -38.32 -17.28 -8.78
N LYS A 38 -39.46 -16.63 -9.00
CA LYS A 38 -40.73 -17.26 -9.40
C LYS A 38 -40.98 -17.19 -10.92
N LEU A 39 -40.05 -16.61 -11.68
CA LEU A 39 -40.13 -16.55 -13.14
C LEU A 39 -39.71 -17.87 -13.78
N SER A 40 -39.92 -18.00 -15.09
CA SER A 40 -39.40 -19.14 -15.85
C SER A 40 -37.89 -19.28 -15.67
N THR A 41 -37.37 -20.51 -15.66
CA THR A 41 -35.94 -20.78 -15.48
C THR A 41 -35.07 -19.92 -16.40
N LYS A 42 -35.45 -19.78 -17.68
CA LYS A 42 -34.72 -18.97 -18.66
C LYS A 42 -34.70 -17.49 -18.27
N THR A 43 -35.84 -16.94 -17.85
CA THR A 43 -35.95 -15.54 -17.43
C THR A 43 -35.15 -15.28 -16.16
N THR A 44 -35.24 -16.16 -15.17
CA THR A 44 -34.46 -16.08 -13.93
C THR A 44 -32.96 -16.08 -14.21
N VAL A 45 -32.50 -16.96 -15.11
CA VAL A 45 -31.10 -17.01 -15.54
C VAL A 45 -30.66 -15.69 -16.19
N LEU A 46 -31.48 -15.07 -17.04
CA LEU A 46 -31.16 -13.78 -17.65
C LEU A 46 -30.95 -12.67 -16.60
N PHE A 47 -31.84 -12.57 -15.60
CA PHE A 47 -31.69 -11.59 -14.52
C PHE A 47 -30.45 -11.84 -13.68
N ASN A 48 -30.14 -13.10 -13.35
CA ASN A 48 -28.94 -13.45 -12.59
C ASN A 48 -27.66 -13.13 -13.36
N LEU A 49 -27.57 -13.51 -14.65
CA LEU A 49 -26.42 -13.18 -15.51
C LEU A 49 -26.24 -11.67 -15.65
N LEU A 50 -27.34 -10.92 -15.78
CA LEU A 50 -27.28 -9.46 -15.81
C LEU A 50 -26.75 -8.92 -14.48
N GLU A 51 -27.22 -9.44 -13.34
CA GLU A 51 -26.72 -9.03 -12.02
C GLU A 51 -25.21 -9.25 -11.88
N GLU A 52 -24.71 -10.42 -12.26
CA GLU A 52 -23.29 -10.77 -12.22
C GLU A 52 -22.47 -9.87 -13.14
N ASN A 53 -22.93 -9.64 -14.37
CA ASN A 53 -22.26 -8.75 -15.32
C ASN A 53 -22.11 -7.32 -14.78
N ILE A 54 -23.13 -6.79 -14.10
CA ILE A 54 -23.07 -5.46 -13.49
C ILE A 54 -22.04 -5.43 -12.35
N LYS A 55 -22.04 -6.47 -11.50
CA LYS A 55 -21.03 -6.60 -10.42
C LYS A 55 -19.61 -6.65 -10.98
N LEU A 56 -19.39 -7.41 -12.05
CA LEU A 56 -18.09 -7.52 -12.72
C LEU A 56 -17.66 -6.18 -13.32
N LYS A 57 -18.53 -5.46 -14.03
CA LYS A 57 -18.22 -4.13 -14.58
C LYS A 57 -17.81 -3.13 -13.50
N ASN A 58 -18.54 -3.11 -12.37
CA ASN A 58 -18.17 -2.26 -11.25
C ASN A 58 -16.81 -2.66 -10.68
N LYS A 59 -16.53 -3.97 -10.57
CA LYS A 59 -15.24 -4.45 -10.09
C LYS A 59 -14.08 -4.04 -10.99
N ILE A 60 -14.26 -4.12 -12.30
CA ILE A 60 -13.27 -3.67 -13.30
C ILE A 60 -12.99 -2.18 -13.11
N LYS A 61 -14.03 -1.35 -13.01
CA LYS A 61 -13.88 0.09 -12.79
C LYS A 61 -13.11 0.43 -11.50
N GLU A 62 -13.33 -0.33 -10.42
CA GLU A 62 -12.54 -0.19 -9.19
C GLU A 62 -11.07 -0.54 -9.41
N LEU A 63 -10.78 -1.59 -10.18
CA LEU A 63 -9.41 -2.04 -10.45
C LEU A 63 -8.67 -1.02 -11.34
N GLU A 64 -9.31 -0.51 -12.39
CA GLU A 64 -8.75 0.54 -13.25
C GLU A 64 -8.45 1.81 -12.46
N ALA A 65 -9.35 2.21 -11.55
CA ALA A 65 -9.13 3.36 -10.68
C ALA A 65 -7.94 3.17 -9.72
N LYS A 66 -7.78 1.96 -9.18
CA LYS A 66 -6.64 1.61 -8.32
C LYS A 66 -5.32 1.59 -9.09
N GLU A 67 -5.32 1.04 -10.30
CA GLU A 67 -4.13 1.03 -11.16
C GLU A 67 -3.68 2.45 -11.48
N LYS A 68 -4.63 3.32 -11.82
CA LYS A 68 -4.34 4.75 -12.05
C LYS A 68 -3.74 5.42 -10.80
N ASP A 69 -4.32 5.22 -9.62
CA ASP A 69 -3.83 5.80 -8.35
C ASP A 69 -2.40 5.35 -8.02
N ILE A 70 -2.05 4.09 -8.33
CA ILE A 70 -0.70 3.55 -8.16
C ILE A 70 0.28 4.24 -9.13
N ASN A 71 -0.08 4.39 -10.40
CA ASN A 71 0.75 5.07 -11.39
C ASN A 71 0.99 6.54 -11.02
N ASP A 72 -0.06 7.26 -10.63
CA ASP A 72 0.03 8.65 -10.16
C ASP A 72 0.96 8.76 -8.92
N SER A 73 0.99 7.73 -8.07
CA SER A 73 1.90 7.65 -6.91
C SER A 73 3.36 7.43 -7.32
N PHE A 74 3.63 6.62 -8.35
CA PHE A 74 4.98 6.46 -8.92
C PHE A 74 5.48 7.75 -9.57
N ASP A 75 4.62 8.45 -10.31
CA ASP A 75 4.95 9.73 -10.92
C ASP A 75 5.24 10.80 -9.86
N SER A 76 4.41 10.85 -8.81
CA SER A 76 4.64 11.72 -7.65
C SER A 76 5.98 11.43 -6.97
N TRP A 77 6.36 10.15 -6.85
CA TRP A 77 7.67 9.79 -6.32
C TRP A 77 8.81 10.22 -7.25
N ASN A 78 8.63 10.12 -8.57
CA ASN A 78 9.64 10.55 -9.53
C ASN A 78 9.97 12.04 -9.37
N GLU A 79 8.96 12.90 -9.18
CA GLU A 79 9.17 14.32 -8.93
C GLU A 79 9.96 14.57 -7.64
N VAL A 80 9.60 13.89 -6.54
CA VAL A 80 10.36 13.99 -5.28
C VAL A 80 11.80 13.47 -5.45
N LYS A 81 12.01 12.41 -6.23
CA LYS A 81 13.32 11.82 -6.49
C LYS A 81 14.24 12.79 -7.24
N LYS A 82 13.72 13.53 -8.23
CA LYS A 82 14.47 14.59 -8.93
C LYS A 82 14.94 15.67 -7.94
N GLU A 83 14.08 16.10 -7.03
CA GLU A 83 14.44 17.09 -6.01
C GLU A 83 15.47 16.56 -5.00
N VAL A 84 15.33 15.31 -4.56
CA VAL A 84 16.32 14.66 -3.70
C VAL A 84 17.68 14.55 -4.39
N ASN A 85 17.71 14.29 -5.70
CA ASN A 85 18.95 14.17 -6.46
C ASN A 85 19.73 15.49 -6.54
N LYS A 86 19.04 16.63 -6.61
CA LYS A 86 19.63 17.97 -6.64
C LYS A 86 20.28 18.38 -5.32
N ARG A 87 19.94 17.75 -4.19
CA ARG A 87 20.50 18.10 -2.88
C ARG A 87 22.00 17.88 -2.85
N GLU A 88 22.70 18.82 -2.21
CA GLU A 88 24.11 18.66 -1.88
C GLU A 88 24.28 17.80 -0.62
N GLY A 89 25.39 17.06 -0.54
CA GLY A 89 25.71 16.23 0.62
C GLY A 89 25.98 17.08 1.87
N GLY A 90 25.97 16.46 3.05
CA GLY A 90 26.28 17.21 4.28
C GLY A 90 26.08 16.46 5.59
N TYR A 91 25.44 15.28 5.58
CA TYR A 91 25.31 14.48 6.79
C TYR A 91 26.48 13.52 6.96
N THR A 92 27.06 13.50 8.16
CA THR A 92 27.85 12.38 8.65
C THR A 92 26.91 11.40 9.33
N VAL A 93 26.79 10.19 8.78
CA VAL A 93 25.89 9.16 9.28
C VAL A 93 26.57 8.42 10.42
N LYS A 94 25.93 8.39 11.58
CA LYS A 94 26.43 7.67 12.75
C LYS A 94 25.62 6.39 12.96
N PRO A 95 26.26 5.22 13.15
CA PRO A 95 25.56 4.01 13.57
C PRO A 95 24.67 4.25 14.80
N LYS A 96 23.58 3.49 14.92
CA LYS A 96 22.55 3.60 15.98
C LYS A 96 21.61 4.80 15.86
N ASN A 97 21.94 5.80 15.07
CA ASN A 97 21.02 6.91 14.83
C ASN A 97 19.89 6.47 13.88
N ILE A 98 18.72 7.03 14.12
CA ILE A 98 17.58 6.92 13.23
C ILE A 98 17.45 8.22 12.46
N TYR A 99 17.25 8.12 11.15
CA TYR A 99 17.09 9.26 10.26
C TYR A 99 15.75 9.17 9.53
N TRP A 100 15.07 10.30 9.34
CA TRP A 100 14.00 10.38 8.36
C TRP A 100 14.62 10.40 6.96
N VAL A 101 14.23 9.44 6.14
CA VAL A 101 14.79 9.24 4.80
C VAL A 101 13.67 9.30 3.76
N ASN A 102 13.92 9.99 2.65
CA ASN A 102 13.15 9.85 1.42
C ASN A 102 13.37 8.43 0.86
N LEU A 103 12.55 7.49 1.35
CA LEU A 103 12.65 6.07 1.04
C LEU A 103 12.20 5.82 -0.40
N GLY A 104 11.09 6.46 -0.78
CA GLY A 104 10.47 6.33 -2.10
C GLY A 104 9.31 5.36 -2.15
N LEU A 105 8.66 5.29 -3.31
CA LEU A 105 7.77 4.20 -3.68
C LEU A 105 8.58 3.12 -4.40
N ASN A 106 8.53 1.90 -3.88
CA ASN A 106 9.31 0.76 -4.34
C ASN A 106 8.39 -0.29 -5.00
N VAL A 107 8.99 -1.31 -5.62
CA VAL A 107 8.26 -2.35 -6.37
C VAL A 107 7.85 -3.49 -5.43
N GLY A 108 6.61 -3.99 -5.61
CA GLY A 108 6.12 -5.18 -4.91
C GLY A 108 6.17 -5.06 -3.39
N ASP A 109 6.74 -6.06 -2.73
CA ASP A 109 6.81 -6.17 -1.27
C ASP A 109 8.00 -5.42 -0.63
N GLU A 110 8.71 -4.61 -1.40
CA GLU A 110 9.76 -3.75 -0.85
C GLU A 110 9.18 -2.66 0.04
N GLU A 111 9.84 -2.40 1.17
CA GLU A 111 9.38 -1.36 2.08
C GLU A 111 9.48 0.02 1.41
N PHE A 112 8.37 0.77 1.45
CA PHE A 112 8.22 2.09 0.86
C PHE A 112 7.94 3.18 1.90
N GLY A 113 8.20 4.43 1.53
CA GLY A 113 7.98 5.61 2.36
C GLY A 113 6.56 6.17 2.22
N LYS A 114 6.05 6.80 3.27
CA LYS A 114 4.67 7.30 3.32
C LYS A 114 4.58 8.82 3.19
N GLY A 115 3.40 9.32 2.84
CA GLY A 115 3.08 10.73 2.70
C GLY A 115 3.72 11.40 1.49
N LYS A 116 3.49 12.70 1.32
CA LYS A 116 3.89 13.49 0.12
C LYS A 116 5.38 13.45 -0.21
N LYS A 117 6.24 13.16 0.78
CA LYS A 117 7.71 13.10 0.62
C LYS A 117 8.24 11.66 0.64
N PHE A 118 7.37 10.65 0.68
CA PHE A 118 7.75 9.23 0.74
C PHE A 118 8.77 8.96 1.85
N LEU A 119 8.46 9.43 3.07
CA LEU A 119 9.37 9.39 4.20
C LEU A 119 9.18 8.12 5.03
N ARG A 120 10.27 7.62 5.58
CA ARG A 120 10.27 6.59 6.62
C ARG A 120 11.48 6.78 7.54
N PRO A 121 11.36 6.48 8.85
CA PRO A 121 12.52 6.41 9.71
C PRO A 121 13.39 5.21 9.33
N VAL A 122 14.70 5.39 9.30
CA VAL A 122 15.68 4.36 8.96
C VAL A 122 16.75 4.34 10.04
N LEU A 123 16.98 3.17 10.64
CA LEU A 123 18.11 2.92 11.53
C LEU A 123 19.39 2.82 10.70
N ALA A 124 20.36 3.68 10.98
CA ALA A 124 21.67 3.62 10.36
C ALA A 124 22.52 2.50 10.99
N ILE A 125 22.99 1.59 10.15
CA ILE A 125 23.87 0.48 10.53
C ILE A 125 25.32 0.88 10.35
N LYS A 126 25.68 1.37 9.16
CA LYS A 126 27.06 1.74 8.82
C LYS A 126 27.10 2.79 7.74
N GLN A 127 27.95 3.81 7.91
CA GLN A 127 28.35 4.66 6.79
C GLN A 127 29.38 3.93 5.95
N VAL A 128 29.10 3.71 4.67
CA VAL A 128 29.95 2.93 3.76
C VAL A 128 30.92 3.83 3.01
N THR A 129 30.45 4.98 2.57
CA THR A 129 31.29 6.01 1.91
C THR A 129 30.89 7.40 2.40
N LYS A 130 31.59 8.44 1.94
CA LYS A 130 31.18 9.83 2.18
C LYS A 130 29.74 10.13 1.73
N ASN A 131 29.20 9.38 0.78
CA ASN A 131 27.89 9.65 0.16
C ASN A 131 26.86 8.52 0.34
N LEU A 132 27.23 7.38 0.95
CA LEU A 132 26.39 6.20 1.09
C LEU A 132 26.41 5.65 2.51
N PHE A 133 25.26 5.18 2.97
CA PHE A 133 25.14 4.42 4.21
C PHE A 133 24.18 3.23 4.05
N ILE A 134 24.38 2.21 4.86
CA ILE A 134 23.47 1.07 4.99
C ILE A 134 22.53 1.33 6.16
N GLY A 135 21.24 1.09 5.94
CA GLY A 135 20.23 1.23 6.98
C GLY A 135 19.06 0.26 6.83
N MET A 136 18.27 0.15 7.89
CA MET A 136 17.05 -0.66 7.94
C MET A 136 15.84 0.22 8.21
N PRO A 137 14.76 0.14 7.41
CA PRO A 137 13.53 0.86 7.65
C PRO A 137 12.84 0.45 8.97
N LEU A 138 12.13 1.39 9.56
CA LEU A 138 11.26 1.16 10.72
C LEU A 138 9.78 1.10 10.29
N THR A 139 8.98 0.39 11.07
CA THR A 139 7.52 0.43 11.02
C THR A 139 6.94 0.78 12.39
N THR A 140 5.81 1.49 12.40
CA THR A 140 5.05 1.80 13.61
C THR A 140 4.24 0.61 14.09
N THR A 141 4.00 -0.40 13.24
CA THR A 141 3.37 -1.65 13.65
C THR A 141 4.35 -2.43 14.51
N ILE A 142 4.04 -2.54 15.80
CA ILE A 142 4.82 -3.37 16.71
C ILE A 142 4.64 -4.83 16.28
N ARG A 143 5.75 -5.47 15.93
CA ARG A 143 5.83 -6.88 15.61
C ARG A 143 6.44 -7.60 16.81
N GLU A 144 5.97 -8.81 17.07
CA GLU A 144 6.63 -9.72 17.99
C GLU A 144 8.09 -9.90 17.56
N ASP A 145 8.99 -9.87 18.54
CA ASP A 145 10.41 -10.02 18.28
C ASP A 145 10.68 -11.41 17.68
N ASN A 146 11.22 -11.42 16.46
CA ASN A 146 11.66 -12.63 15.77
C ASN A 146 12.94 -12.33 14.96
N GLU A 147 13.35 -13.25 14.09
CA GLU A 147 14.57 -13.08 13.31
C GLU A 147 14.44 -11.95 12.26
N LEU A 148 13.23 -11.67 11.74
CA LEU A 148 12.96 -10.67 10.70
C LEU A 148 12.71 -9.25 11.24
N PHE A 149 12.32 -9.14 12.51
CA PHE A 149 11.95 -7.87 13.14
C PHE A 149 12.59 -7.70 14.52
N HIS A 150 12.84 -6.45 14.92
CA HIS A 150 13.16 -6.15 16.32
C HIS A 150 12.48 -4.87 16.79
N THR A 151 11.77 -4.94 17.91
CA THR A 151 11.14 -3.77 18.52
C THR A 151 12.17 -2.97 19.29
N ILE A 152 12.21 -1.67 19.02
CA ILE A 152 13.12 -0.71 19.63
C ILE A 152 12.33 0.47 20.19
N THR A 153 12.94 1.13 21.15
CA THR A 153 12.43 2.38 21.70
C THR A 153 13.48 3.47 21.52
N TYR A 154 13.04 4.66 21.12
CA TYR A 154 13.92 5.81 20.95
C TYR A 154 13.21 7.13 21.25
N THR A 155 13.95 8.10 21.76
CA THR A 155 13.41 9.45 22.02
C THR A 155 13.45 10.30 20.74
N ASN A 156 12.32 10.90 20.40
CA ASN A 156 12.16 11.90 19.34
C ASN A 156 11.43 13.11 19.92
N ASN A 157 12.05 14.30 19.88
CA ASN A 157 11.45 15.54 20.40
C ASN A 157 10.88 15.43 21.83
N LYS A 158 11.66 14.83 22.75
CA LYS A 158 11.27 14.59 24.16
C LYS A 158 10.10 13.59 24.36
N GLN A 159 9.63 12.94 23.31
CA GLN A 159 8.66 11.86 23.39
C GLN A 159 9.33 10.52 23.10
N GLU A 160 8.98 9.52 23.89
CA GLU A 160 9.40 8.14 23.66
C GLU A 160 8.55 7.53 22.54
N LYS A 161 9.21 6.86 21.60
CA LYS A 161 8.56 6.18 20.48
C LYS A 161 9.04 4.75 20.39
N SER A 162 8.10 3.82 20.35
CA SER A 162 8.35 2.42 20.02
C SER A 162 8.13 2.18 18.54
N SER A 163 8.98 1.38 17.92
CA SER A 163 8.87 0.99 16.51
C SER A 163 9.59 -0.33 16.28
N SER A 164 9.20 -1.08 15.27
CA SER A 164 9.94 -2.29 14.89
C SER A 164 10.86 -2.00 13.70
N VAL A 165 12.13 -2.41 13.82
CA VAL A 165 13.09 -2.44 12.72
C VAL A 165 12.77 -3.63 11.83
N ILE A 166 12.70 -3.39 10.52
CA ILE A 166 12.42 -4.40 9.51
C ILE A 166 13.75 -4.88 8.93
N ILE A 167 14.29 -5.96 9.47
CA ILE A 167 15.71 -6.33 9.30
C ILE A 167 15.99 -6.80 7.87
N PHE A 168 15.06 -7.58 7.30
CA PHE A 168 15.18 -8.11 5.93
C PHE A 168 15.04 -7.04 4.83
N GLN A 169 14.59 -5.82 5.18
CA GLN A 169 14.47 -4.68 4.25
C GLN A 169 15.70 -3.77 4.30
N ILE A 170 16.85 -4.32 4.69
CA ILE A 170 18.14 -3.62 4.69
C ILE A 170 18.50 -3.14 3.29
N LYS A 171 18.93 -1.89 3.16
CA LYS A 171 19.40 -1.34 1.87
C LYS A 171 20.45 -0.25 2.03
N ALA A 172 21.16 -0.01 0.93
CA ALA A 172 22.05 1.14 0.80
C ALA A 172 21.25 2.39 0.41
N PHE A 173 21.62 3.53 1.00
CA PHE A 173 21.00 4.82 0.79
C PHE A 173 22.04 5.87 0.47
N SER A 174 21.73 6.74 -0.51
CA SER A 174 22.44 8.00 -0.67
C SER A 174 22.16 8.91 0.52
N ILE A 175 23.20 9.59 1.02
CA ILE A 175 23.09 10.57 2.10
C ILE A 175 22.14 11.72 1.72
N LYS A 176 22.00 12.04 0.42
CA LYS A 176 21.04 13.04 -0.08
C LYS A 176 19.60 12.75 0.32
N ARG A 177 19.27 11.47 0.59
CA ARG A 177 17.93 11.04 0.99
C ARG A 177 17.61 11.39 2.45
N ILE A 178 18.61 11.71 3.27
CA ILE A 178 18.39 12.09 4.68
C ILE A 178 17.73 13.46 4.71
N VAL A 179 16.64 13.56 5.47
CA VAL A 179 15.95 14.83 5.76
C VAL A 179 16.41 15.39 7.09
N ASN A 180 16.37 14.57 8.15
CA ASN A 180 16.82 14.96 9.48
C ASN A 180 17.03 13.73 10.38
N ARG A 181 17.73 13.91 11.49
CA ARG A 181 17.84 12.88 12.54
C ARG A 181 16.53 12.81 13.33
N ALA A 182 16.04 11.59 13.55
CA ALA A 182 14.82 11.30 14.31
C ALA A 182 15.09 10.82 15.74
N GLY A 183 16.24 10.18 15.98
CA GLY A 183 16.55 9.61 17.30
C GLY A 183 17.81 8.75 17.29
N LYS A 184 17.98 7.97 18.35
CA LYS A 184 19.06 6.98 18.50
C LYS A 184 18.59 5.89 19.45
N ILE A 185 19.02 4.67 19.18
CA ILE A 185 18.78 3.50 20.05
C ILE A 185 19.97 3.23 20.97
N ASP A 186 19.73 2.45 22.00
CA ASP A 186 20.75 1.96 22.92
C ASP A 186 21.67 0.91 22.25
N ASN A 187 22.75 0.55 22.96
CA ASN A 187 23.76 -0.37 22.42
C ASN A 187 23.30 -1.83 22.41
N GLU A 188 22.46 -2.23 23.36
CA GLU A 188 21.99 -3.60 23.51
C GLU A 188 21.04 -3.96 22.36
N SER A 189 20.03 -3.12 22.13
CA SER A 189 19.12 -3.23 20.97
C SER A 189 19.90 -3.25 19.65
N PHE A 190 20.89 -2.36 19.50
CA PHE A 190 21.69 -2.33 18.27
C PHE A 190 22.48 -3.62 18.05
N LYS A 191 23.06 -4.19 19.12
CA LYS A 191 23.79 -5.47 19.04
C LYS A 191 22.86 -6.61 18.60
N ILE A 192 21.68 -6.72 19.20
CA ILE A 192 20.67 -7.73 18.82
C ILE A 192 20.29 -7.60 17.35
N ILE A 193 20.04 -6.37 16.88
CA ILE A 193 19.68 -6.11 15.48
C ILE A 193 20.82 -6.52 14.53
N THR A 194 22.07 -6.22 14.87
CA THR A 194 23.21 -6.62 14.04
C THR A 194 23.40 -8.14 14.03
N ASP A 195 23.17 -8.82 15.15
CA ASP A 195 23.26 -10.28 15.23
C ASP A 195 22.17 -10.95 14.38
N LYS A 196 20.92 -10.45 14.46
CA LYS A 196 19.80 -10.88 13.60
C LYS A 196 20.10 -10.65 12.11
N LEU A 197 20.67 -9.49 11.77
CA LEU A 197 21.07 -9.20 10.38
C LEU A 197 22.07 -10.23 9.86
N ILE A 198 23.13 -10.52 10.63
CA ILE A 198 24.17 -11.48 10.23
C ILE A 198 23.53 -12.84 9.94
N LYS A 199 22.62 -13.31 10.79
CA LYS A 199 21.89 -14.55 10.56
C LYS A 199 21.05 -14.53 9.28
N ILE A 200 20.37 -13.42 8.97
CA ILE A 200 19.53 -13.31 7.76
C ILE A 200 20.37 -13.34 6.48
N VAL A 201 21.50 -12.64 6.45
CA VAL A 201 22.30 -12.49 5.22
C VAL A 201 23.29 -13.63 5.01
N THR A 202 23.57 -14.42 6.05
CA THR A 202 24.41 -15.62 5.93
C THR A 202 23.59 -16.72 5.26
N PRO A 203 23.99 -17.22 4.07
CA PRO A 203 23.33 -18.33 3.42
C PRO A 203 23.30 -19.57 4.33
N ARG A 204 22.25 -20.38 4.20
CA ARG A 204 22.16 -21.69 4.85
C ARG A 204 23.03 -22.72 4.15
#